data_AF-A0A970XXP5-F1
#
_entry.id   AF-A0A970XXP5-F1
#
_cell.length_a   1.000
_cell.length_b   1.000
_cell.length_c   1.000
_cell.angle_alpha   90.00
_cell.angle_beta   90.00
_cell.angle_gamma   90.00
#
_symmetry.space_group_name_H-M   'P 1'
#
loop_
_entity.id
_entity.type
_entity.pdbx_description
1 polymer ?
#
loop_
_entity_poly.entity_id
_entity_poly.type
_entity_poly.pdbx_seq_one_letter_code
_entity_poly.pdbx_strand_id
1 'polypeptide(L)' 'MDRELWEKAVAFHGHECPGLAIGFKACEAAFEKMGIGISDDEQIV' A
#
# COMPACT_ATOMS: atom_id res chain seq x y z
N MET A 1 -3.88 -4.99 -8.07
CA MET A 1 -4.24 -5.28 -6.68
C MET A 1 -3.73 -6.65 -6.35
N ASP A 2 -2.52 -6.66 -5.80
CA ASP A 2 -2.00 -7.84 -5.12
C ASP A 2 -2.91 -8.12 -3.91
N ARG A 3 -3.52 -9.30 -3.92
CA ARG A 3 -4.51 -9.68 -2.91
C ARG A 3 -3.87 -9.94 -1.55
N GLU A 4 -2.65 -10.44 -1.53
CA GLU A 4 -1.93 -10.71 -0.29
C GLU A 4 -1.53 -9.40 0.40
N LEU A 5 -1.06 -8.40 -0.36
CA LEU A 5 -0.74 -7.08 0.17
C LEU A 5 -2.00 -6.35 0.68
N TRP A 6 -3.13 -6.47 -0.02
CA TRP A 6 -4.39 -5.90 0.44
C TRP A 6 -4.84 -6.50 1.77
N GLU A 7 -4.82 -7.83 1.89
CA GLU A 7 -5.21 -8.53 3.14
C GLU A 7 -4.29 -8.15 4.31
N LYS A 8 -2.98 -8.00 4.08
CA LYS A 8 -2.03 -7.47 5.07
C LYS A 8 -2.36 -6.02 5.48
N ALA A 9 -2.68 -5.17 4.52
CA ALA A 9 -3.03 -3.77 4.78
C ALA A 9 -4.33 -3.64 5.59
N VAL A 10 -5.35 -4.44 5.27
CA VAL A 10 -6.60 -4.53 6.03
C VAL A 10 -6.34 -5.03 7.45
N ALA A 11 -5.53 -6.08 7.62
CA ALA A 11 -5.20 -6.62 8.93
C ALA A 11 -4.47 -5.60 9.83
N PHE A 12 -3.56 -4.80 9.25
CA PHE A 12 -2.86 -3.74 9.97
C PHE A 12 -3.78 -2.55 10.30
N HIS A 13 -4.62 -2.11 9.34
CA HIS A 13 -5.54 -1.00 9.53
C HIS A 13 -6.74 -1.37 10.44
N GLY A 14 -7.07 -2.65 10.53
CA GLY A 14 -8.10 -3.22 11.39
C GLY A 14 -9.51 -3.28 10.78
N HIS A 15 -9.72 -2.72 9.59
CA HIS A 15 -10.98 -2.81 8.86
C HIS A 15 -10.83 -2.40 7.39
N GLU A 16 -11.82 -2.72 6.57
CA GLU A 16 -11.93 -2.20 5.22
C GLU A 16 -12.68 -0.87 5.22
N CYS A 17 -12.10 0.18 4.65
CA CYS A 17 -12.78 1.45 4.41
C CYS A 17 -12.35 2.09 3.08
N PRO A 18 -13.14 3.02 2.52
CA PRO A 18 -12.76 3.73 1.29
C PRO A 18 -11.41 4.46 1.41
N GLY A 19 -11.08 4.98 2.59
CA GLY A 19 -9.79 5.65 2.84
C GLY A 19 -8.59 4.70 2.65
N LEU A 20 -8.68 3.49 3.22
CA LEU A 20 -7.66 2.45 3.03
C LEU A 20 -7.53 2.06 1.56
N ALA A 21 -8.65 1.86 0.86
CA ALA A 21 -8.65 1.52 -0.56
C ALA A 21 -7.95 2.60 -1.40
N ILE A 22 -8.25 3.88 -1.15
CA ILE A 22 -7.61 5.01 -1.85
C ILE A 22 -6.11 5.03 -1.56
N GLY A 23 -5.70 4.92 -0.29
CA GLY A 23 -4.29 4.90 0.10
C GLY A 23 -3.52 3.75 -0.55
N PHE A 24 -4.08 2.53 -0.55
CA PHE A 24 -3.47 1.37 -1.19
C PHE A 24 -3.26 1.59 -2.70
N LYS A 25 -4.26 2.11 -3.40
CA LYS A 25 -4.15 2.44 -4.83
C LYS A 25 -3.14 3.55 -5.10
N ALA A 26 -3.02 4.53 -4.20
CA ALA A 26 -2.03 5.60 -4.31
C ALA A 26 -0.60 5.04 -4.18
N CYS A 27 -0.36 4.11 -3.25
CA CYS A 27 0.93 3.42 -3.11
C CYS A 27 1.26 2.56 -4.36
N GLU A 28 0.29 1.79 -4.89
CA GLU A 28 0.49 1.04 -6.14
C GLU A 28 0.89 1.98 -7.30
N ALA A 29 0.24 3.15 -7.40
CA ALA A 29 0.57 4.14 -8.42
C ALA A 29 1.95 4.77 -8.21
N ALA A 30 2.35 5.04 -6.97
CA ALA A 30 3.69 5.56 -6.65
C ALA A 30 4.78 4.57 -7.05
N PHE A 31 4.61 3.28 -6.78
CA PHE A 31 5.54 2.22 -7.18
C PHE A 31 5.71 2.20 -8.71
N GLU A 32 4.61 2.22 -9.46
CA GLU A 32 4.65 2.22 -10.93
C GLU A 32 5.29 3.49 -11.50
N LYS A 33 4.91 4.67 -11.00
CA LYS A 33 5.32 5.95 -11.59
C LYS A 33 6.71 6.40 -11.17
N MET A 34 7.14 6.05 -9.97
CA MET A 34 8.44 6.45 -9.43
C MET A 34 9.50 5.35 -9.56
N GLY A 35 9.14 4.14 -9.98
CA GLY A 35 10.05 3.01 -10.08
C GLY A 35 10.62 2.59 -8.71
N ILE A 36 9.86 2.83 -7.65
CA ILE A 36 10.21 2.52 -6.27
C ILE A 36 9.58 1.19 -5.86
N GLY A 37 10.20 0.52 -4.89
CA GLY A 37 9.70 -0.73 -4.31
C GLY A 37 9.56 -0.63 -2.80
N ILE A 38 9.48 -1.79 -2.16
CA ILE A 38 9.50 -1.89 -0.70
C ILE A 38 10.84 -1.34 -0.19
N SER A 39 10.75 -0.47 0.82
CA SER A 39 11.89 0.09 1.54
C SER A 39 12.19 -0.78 2.76
N ASP A 40 13.46 -1.13 2.99
CA ASP A 40 13.89 -1.93 4.16
C ASP A 40 13.75 -1.15 5.48
N ASP A 41 13.90 0.17 5.41
CA ASP A 41 13.78 1.10 6.53
C ASP A 41 12.95 2.32 6.07
N GLU A 42 13.13 3.48 6.67
CA GLU A 42 12.32 4.68 6.40
C GLU A 42 12.82 5.54 5.22
N GLN A 43 13.52 4.96 4.23
CA GLN A 43 13.96 5.76 3.06
C GLN A 43 12.77 6.32 2.26
N ILE A 44 11.61 5.66 2.32
CA ILE A 44 10.36 6.07 1.70
C ILE A 44 9.21 5.71 2.65
N VAL A 45 8.42 6.71 3.06
CA VAL A 45 7.22 6.57 3.93
C VAL A 45 6.02 7.32 3.36
#